data_AF-A0A2N2NFJ4-F1
#
_entry.id   AF-A0A2N2NFJ4-F1
#
_cell.length_a   1.000
_cell.length_b   1.000
_cell.length_c   1.000
_cell.angle_alpha   90.00
_cell.angle_beta   90.00
_cell.angle_gamma   90.00
#
_symmetry.space_group_name_H-M   'P 1'
#
loop_
_entity.id
_entity.type
_entity.pdbx_description
1 polymer ?
#
loop_
_entity_poly.entity_id
_entity_poly.type
_entity_poly.pdbx_seq_one_letter_code
_entity_poly.pdbx_strand_id
1 'polypeptide(L)'
;MREGWKICKRQGINPRKVSPTKYYYLPFFLLIPFTNWIYRQKGMQDRFEGHVQHSPEEMKDMYYTLLQLGKKYGINMPVYESYLPYLKEID
;
A
#
# COMPACT_ATOMS: atom_id res chain seq x y z
N MET A 1 5.07 -2.39 -1.58
CA MET A 1 4.48 -3.40 -0.66
C MET A 1 5.50 -4.15 0.21
N ARG A 2 6.36 -5.02 -0.34
CA ARG A 2 7.29 -5.84 0.48
C ARG A 2 8.23 -5.02 1.37
N GLU A 3 8.74 -3.90 0.86
CA GLU A 3 9.62 -2.99 1.61
C GLU A 3 8.87 -2.32 2.77
N GLY A 4 7.65 -1.83 2.55
CA GLY A 4 6.77 -1.34 3.61
C GLY A 4 6.47 -2.39 4.68
N TRP A 5 6.29 -3.67 4.31
CA TRP A 5 6.12 -4.74 5.30
C TRP A 5 7.36 -4.99 6.17
N LYS A 6 8.57 -4.71 5.68
CA LYS A 6 9.78 -4.77 6.50
C LYS A 6 9.72 -3.71 7.61
N ILE A 7 9.23 -2.51 7.30
CA ILE A 7 9.00 -1.44 8.27
C ILE A 7 8.01 -1.91 9.34
N CYS A 8 6.85 -2.44 8.94
CA CYS A 8 5.86 -2.98 9.88
C CYS A 8 6.45 -4.04 10.81
N LYS A 9 7.21 -4.99 10.27
CA LYS A 9 7.87 -6.03 11.06
C LYS A 9 8.87 -5.43 12.07
N ARG A 10 9.61 -4.39 11.67
CA ARG A 10 10.55 -3.69 12.56
C ARG A 10 9.86 -2.96 13.71
N GLN A 11 8.60 -2.58 13.51
CA GLN A 11 7.71 -2.00 14.53
C GLN A 11 6.96 -3.06 15.36
N GLY A 12 7.22 -4.35 15.15
CA GLY A 12 6.52 -5.44 15.86
C GLY A 12 5.14 -5.78 15.27
N ILE A 13 4.75 -5.15 14.17
CA ILE A 13 3.47 -5.40 13.49
C ILE A 13 3.65 -6.55 12.50
N ASN A 14 2.82 -7.59 12.61
CA ASN A 14 2.82 -8.70 11.67
C ASN A 14 1.80 -8.47 10.53
N PRO A 15 2.24 -8.20 9.29
CA PRO A 15 1.32 -7.91 8.17
C PRO A 15 0.39 -9.07 7.80
N ARG A 16 0.73 -10.31 8.21
CA ARG A 16 -0.12 -11.50 7.98
C ARG A 16 -1.33 -11.56 8.91
N LYS A 17 -1.34 -10.78 9.99
CA LYS A 17 -2.43 -10.75 10.97
C LYS A 17 -3.33 -9.53 10.82
N VAL A 18 -2.94 -8.55 10.00
CA VAL A 18 -3.67 -7.29 9.82
C VAL A 18 -4.56 -7.37 8.58
N SER A 19 -5.85 -7.04 8.72
CA SER A 19 -6.77 -6.90 7.58
C SER A 19 -6.66 -5.49 6.98
N PRO A 20 -6.70 -5.30 5.65
CA PRO A 20 -6.86 -6.32 4.60
C PRO A 20 -5.54 -7.00 4.19
N THR A 21 -4.40 -6.59 4.74
CA THR A 21 -3.06 -7.01 4.30
C THR A 21 -2.84 -8.53 4.32
N LYS A 22 -3.50 -9.23 5.25
CA LYS A 22 -3.49 -10.70 5.34
C LYS A 22 -3.99 -11.39 4.07
N TYR A 23 -4.89 -10.75 3.32
CA TYR A 23 -5.47 -11.33 2.10
C TYR A 23 -4.48 -11.41 0.95
N TYR A 24 -3.44 -10.57 0.93
CA TYR A 24 -2.33 -10.66 -0.05
C TYR A 24 -1.50 -11.95 0.07
N TYR A 25 -1.73 -12.76 1.11
CA TYR A 25 -1.07 -14.05 1.32
C TYR A 25 -1.94 -15.25 0.89
N LEU A 26 -3.16 -15.02 0.39
CA LEU A 26 -4.02 -16.09 -0.10
C LEU A 26 -3.47 -16.69 -1.41
N PRO A 27 -3.66 -18.01 -1.65
CA PRO A 27 -3.41 -18.61 -2.94
C PRO A 27 -4.19 -17.89 -4.05
N PHE A 28 -3.59 -17.78 -5.25
CA PHE A 28 -4.17 -17.03 -6.37
C PHE A 28 -5.61 -17.41 -6.71
N PHE A 29 -5.94 -18.71 -6.67
CA PHE A 29 -7.28 -19.21 -6.99
C PHE A 29 -8.36 -18.75 -5.99
N LEU A 30 -7.98 -18.36 -4.77
CA LEU A 30 -8.89 -17.73 -3.79
C LEU A 30 -8.86 -16.21 -3.87
N LEU A 31 -7.68 -15.64 -4.18
CA LEU A 31 -7.50 -14.20 -4.24
C LEU A 31 -8.39 -13.58 -5.34
N ILE A 32 -8.40 -14.15 -6.54
CA ILE A 32 -9.14 -13.63 -7.70
C ILE A 32 -10.66 -13.52 -7.44
N PRO A 33 -11.38 -14.59 -7.04
CA PRO A 33 -12.81 -14.47 -6.77
C PRO A 33 -13.10 -13.56 -5.58
N PHE A 34 -12.24 -13.56 -4.56
CA PHE A 34 -12.40 -12.71 -3.38
C PHE A 34 -12.26 -11.22 -3.71
N THR A 35 -11.24 -10.83 -4.47
CA THR A 35 -11.08 -9.43 -4.92
C THR A 35 -12.25 -9.02 -5.79
N ASN A 36 -12.68 -9.87 -6.74
CA ASN A 36 -13.84 -9.57 -7.59
C ASN A 36 -15.12 -9.36 -6.77
N TRP A 37 -15.32 -10.16 -5.72
CA TRP A 37 -16.44 -9.99 -4.82
C TRP A 37 -16.37 -8.69 -4.03
N ILE A 38 -15.20 -8.31 -3.49
CA ILE A 38 -15.00 -7.04 -2.78
C ILE A 38 -15.28 -5.84 -3.69
N TYR A 39 -14.72 -5.83 -4.89
CA TYR A 39 -14.87 -4.72 -5.84
C TYR A 39 -16.29 -4.62 -6.44
N ARG A 40 -17.13 -5.65 -6.29
CA ARG A 40 -18.55 -5.60 -6.64
C ARG A 40 -19.42 -4.95 -5.56
N GLN A 41 -18.90 -4.75 -4.35
CA GLN A 41 -19.66 -4.08 -3.30
C GLN A 41 -19.68 -2.58 -3.55
N LYS A 42 -20.90 -2.02 -3.61
CA LYS A 42 -21.11 -0.58 -3.82
C LYS A 42 -20.31 0.29 -2.84
N GLY A 43 -20.28 -0.07 -1.57
CA GLY A 43 -19.50 0.66 -0.57
C GLY A 43 -17.97 0.61 -0.76
N MET A 44 -17.43 -0.38 -1.48
CA MET A 44 -16.02 -0.40 -1.86
C MET A 44 -15.76 0.48 -3.08
N GLN A 45 -16.70 0.46 -4.04
CA GLN A 45 -16.64 1.31 -5.23
C GLN A 45 -16.71 2.79 -4.84
N ASP A 46 -17.66 3.16 -3.99
CA ASP A 46 -17.84 4.54 -3.51
C ASP A 46 -16.59 5.05 -2.77
N ARG A 47 -15.97 4.20 -1.93
CA ARG A 47 -14.70 4.54 -1.26
C ARG A 47 -13.54 4.69 -2.22
N PHE A 48 -13.43 3.78 -3.19
CA PHE A 48 -12.35 3.84 -4.17
C PHE A 48 -12.47 5.07 -5.06
N GLU A 49 -13.69 5.42 -5.48
CA GLU A 49 -13.98 6.61 -6.28
C GLU A 49 -13.67 7.90 -5.50
N GLY A 50 -14.08 8.00 -4.24
CA GLY A 50 -13.74 9.12 -3.38
C GLY A 50 -12.23 9.30 -3.17
N HIS A 51 -11.50 8.18 -2.97
CA HIS A 51 -10.03 8.18 -2.87
C HIS A 51 -9.37 8.61 -4.18
N VAL A 52 -9.80 8.10 -5.33
CA VAL A 52 -9.18 8.47 -6.61
C VAL A 52 -9.36 9.96 -6.91
N GLN A 53 -10.49 10.56 -6.51
CA GLN A 53 -10.76 11.98 -6.76
C GLN A 53 -9.98 12.94 -5.84
N HIS A 54 -9.58 12.53 -4.63
CA HIS A 54 -9.01 13.44 -3.62
C HIS A 54 -7.64 13.02 -3.06
N SER A 55 -7.18 11.80 -3.33
CA SER A 55 -5.97 11.26 -2.69
C SER A 55 -4.63 11.43 -3.44
N PRO A 56 -4.44 12.15 -4.57
CA PRO A 56 -3.09 12.31 -5.14
C PRO A 56 -2.08 12.91 -4.14
N GLU A 57 -2.47 13.94 -3.41
CA GLU A 57 -1.63 14.57 -2.39
C GLU A 57 -1.42 13.65 -1.17
N GLU A 58 -2.47 12.99 -0.68
CA GLU A 58 -2.39 12.03 0.42
C GLU A 58 -1.46 10.85 0.07
N MET A 59 -1.52 10.35 -1.16
CA MET A 59 -0.67 9.27 -1.65
C MET A 59 0.80 9.71 -1.74
N LYS A 60 1.07 10.95 -2.17
CA LYS A 60 2.42 11.54 -2.15
C LYS A 60 2.96 11.62 -0.71
N ASP A 61 2.16 12.11 0.24
CA ASP A 61 2.57 12.22 1.65
C ASP A 61 2.84 10.84 2.28
N MET A 62 1.94 9.87 2.06
CA MET A 62 2.13 8.49 2.50
C MET A 62 3.41 7.87 1.95
N TYR A 63 3.72 8.15 0.67
CA TYR A 63 4.92 7.66 0.02
C TYR A 63 6.19 8.26 0.64
N TYR A 64 6.24 9.58 0.86
CA TYR A 64 7.40 10.22 1.50
C TYR A 64 7.57 9.76 2.95
N THR A 65 6.45 9.61 3.67
CA THR A 65 6.43 9.04 5.03
C THR A 65 7.05 7.63 5.05
N LEU A 66 6.70 6.77 4.08
CA LEU A 66 7.31 5.44 3.98
C LEU A 66 8.82 5.49 3.77
N LEU A 67 9.31 6.36 2.88
CA LEU A 67 10.76 6.53 2.66
C LEU A 67 11.48 7.05 3.92
N GLN A 68 10.90 8.01 4.63
CA GLN A 68 11.45 8.50 5.89
C GLN A 68 11.49 7.41 6.97
N LEU A 69 10.44 6.61 7.08
CA LEU A 69 10.42 5.45 7.98
C LEU A 69 11.47 4.41 7.58
N GLY A 70 11.64 4.14 6.28
CA GLY A 70 12.72 3.29 5.77
C GLY A 70 14.08 3.74 6.27
N LYS A 71 14.40 5.03 6.11
CA LYS A 71 15.64 5.65 6.62
C LYS A 71 15.76 5.53 8.14
N LYS A 72 14.72 5.89 8.89
CA LYS A 72 14.68 5.84 10.36
C LYS A 72 14.99 4.43 10.90
N TYR A 73 14.50 3.40 10.22
CA TYR A 73 14.67 2.00 10.63
C TYR A 73 15.87 1.30 9.97
N GLY A 74 16.67 2.00 9.17
CA GLY A 74 17.81 1.43 8.44
C GLY A 74 17.41 0.37 7.40
N ILE A 75 16.22 0.52 6.81
CA ILE A 75 15.68 -0.40 5.80
C ILE A 75 15.93 0.20 4.42
N ASN A 76 16.70 -0.51 3.59
CA ASN A 76 16.89 -0.14 2.19
C ASN A 76 15.56 -0.29 1.41
N MET A 77 15.17 0.77 0.69
CA MET A 77 13.91 0.86 -0.06
C MET A 77 14.12 1.16 -1.55
N PRO A 78 14.94 0.37 -2.28
CA PRO A 78 15.32 0.67 -3.66
C PRO A 78 14.12 0.67 -4.61
N VAL A 79 13.10 -0.16 -4.37
CA VAL A 79 11.90 -0.18 -5.21
C VAL A 79 11.10 1.10 -5.02
N TYR A 80 10.87 1.54 -3.77
CA TYR A 80 10.21 2.83 -3.57
C TYR A 80 11.05 3.94 -4.17
N GLU A 81 12.34 4.06 -3.85
CA GLU A 81 13.22 5.10 -4.38
C GLU A 81 13.22 5.20 -5.92
N SER A 82 13.09 4.07 -6.63
CA SER A 82 12.99 4.05 -8.09
C SER A 82 11.77 4.80 -8.65
N TYR A 83 10.73 5.02 -7.85
CA TYR A 83 9.52 5.75 -8.25
C TYR A 83 9.60 7.27 -8.03
N LEU A 84 10.65 7.78 -7.36
CA LEU A 84 10.83 9.21 -7.12
C LEU A 84 10.73 10.10 -8.38
N PRO A 85 11.24 9.69 -9.56
CA PRO A 85 11.13 10.52 -10.77
C PRO A 85 9.67 10.77 -11.19
N TYR A 86 8.81 9.76 -11.10
CA TYR A 86 7.42 9.82 -11.56
C TYR A 86 6.49 10.63 -10.65
N LEU A 87 6.93 10.92 -9.41
CA LEU A 87 6.14 11.72 -8.47
C LEU A 87 6.24 13.23 -8.75
N LYS A 88 7.26 13.67 -9.50
CA LYS A 88 7.46 15.06 -9.91
C LYS A 88 6.68 15.44 -11.16
N GLU A 89 6.14 14.45 -11.89
CA GLU A 89 5.36 14.64 -13.12
C GLU A 89 3.85 14.82 -12.84
N ILE A 90 3.43 14.67 -11.58
CA ILE A 90 2.03 14.77 -11.13
C ILE A 90 1.77 16.15 -10.47
N ASP A 91 2.59 17.17 -10.77
CA ASP A 91 2.43 18.56 -10.32
C ASP A 91 2.03 19.47 -11.49
#